data_AF-A0A5C9AAF6-F1
#
_entry.id   AF-A0A5C9AAF6-F1
#
_cell.length_a   1.000
_cell.length_b   1.000
_cell.length_c   1.000
_cell.angle_alpha   90.00
_cell.angle_beta   90.00
_cell.angle_gamma   90.00
#
_symmetry.space_group_name_H-M   'P 1'
#
loop_
_entity.id
_entity.type
_entity.pdbx_description
1 polymer ?
#
loop_
_entity_poly.entity_id
_entity_poly.type
_entity_poly.pdbx_seq_one_letter_code
_entity_poly.pdbx_strand_id
1 'polypeptide(L)'
;MLQKIVTAGLLAAVCYWYWSGPYQARAHPNYQQKLEANDEAMKLCIRTANYKSGATGQVGEDPETSCAAKHGVYFDEGHWHSYGDSRPE
;
A
#
# COMPACT_ATOMS: atom_id res chain seq x y z
N MET A 1 42.77 18.66 -10.87
CA MET A 1 42.24 17.29 -11.10
C MET A 1 41.62 16.69 -9.85
N LEU A 2 42.26 16.83 -8.67
CA LEU A 2 41.76 16.29 -7.38
C LEU A 2 40.32 16.70 -7.04
N GLN A 3 39.96 17.99 -7.23
CA GLN A 3 38.61 18.50 -6.95
C GLN A 3 37.52 17.77 -7.76
N LYS A 4 37.75 17.47 -9.04
CA LYS A 4 36.78 16.75 -9.88
C LYS A 4 36.58 15.30 -9.43
N ILE A 5 37.63 14.66 -8.92
CA ILE A 5 37.56 13.27 -8.41
C ILE A 5 36.75 13.23 -7.10
N VAL A 6 36.97 14.19 -6.20
CA VAL A 6 36.20 14.29 -4.95
C VAL A 6 34.72 14.56 -5.23
N THR A 7 34.40 15.47 -6.15
CA THR A 7 33.01 15.76 -6.53
C THR A 7 32.33 14.55 -7.17
N ALA A 8 33.03 13.82 -8.05
CA ALA A 8 32.49 12.59 -8.65
C ALA A 8 32.24 11.49 -7.61
N GLY A 9 33.14 11.33 -6.64
CA GLY A 9 32.98 10.39 -5.54
C GLY A 9 31.77 10.71 -4.65
N LEU A 10 31.56 12.00 -4.32
CA LEU A 10 30.40 12.44 -3.54
C LEU A 10 29.08 12.20 -4.28
N LEU A 11 29.03 12.51 -5.58
CA LEU A 11 27.84 12.26 -6.40
C LEU A 11 27.52 10.77 -6.48
N ALA A 12 28.52 9.92 -6.67
CA ALA A 12 28.35 8.47 -6.68
C ALA A 12 27.82 7.94 -5.33
N ALA A 13 28.33 8.44 -4.21
CA ALA A 13 27.87 8.05 -2.88
C ALA A 13 26.43 8.48 -2.61
N VAL A 14 26.04 9.70 -3.00
CA VAL A 14 24.66 10.18 -2.85
C VAL A 14 23.69 9.40 -3.74
N CYS A 15 24.07 9.13 -4.99
CA CYS A 15 23.26 8.30 -5.89
C CYS A 15 23.11 6.88 -5.35
N TYR A 16 24.18 6.28 -4.81
CA TYR A 16 24.13 4.95 -4.22
C TYR A 16 23.22 4.93 -2.97
N TRP A 17 23.37 5.89 -2.06
CA TRP A 17 22.54 5.99 -0.86
C TRP A 17 21.05 6.20 -1.20
N TYR A 18 20.76 7.06 -2.19
CA TYR A 18 19.40 7.29 -2.68
C TYR A 18 18.77 6.02 -3.26
N TRP A 19 19.55 5.23 -4.01
CA TRP A 19 19.11 3.96 -4.58
C TRP A 19 18.92 2.86 -3.53
N SER A 20 19.83 2.75 -2.56
CA SER A 20 19.85 1.65 -1.58
C SER A 20 18.93 1.87 -0.37
N GLY A 21 18.50 3.09 -0.08
CA GLY A 21 17.73 3.40 1.13
C GLY A 21 16.21 3.38 0.91
N PRO A 22 15.58 4.55 0.74
CA PRO A 22 14.12 4.70 0.86
C PRO A 22 13.33 4.11 -0.32
N TYR A 23 13.96 3.97 -1.49
CA TYR A 23 13.25 3.50 -2.69
C TYR A 23 12.97 1.98 -2.63
N GLN A 24 13.92 1.18 -2.15
CA GLN A 24 13.75 -0.28 -2.05
C GLN A 24 12.69 -0.66 -1.01
N ALA A 25 12.59 0.08 0.09
CA ALA A 25 11.57 -0.13 1.13
C ALA A 25 10.13 0.10 0.61
N ARG A 26 9.95 0.98 -0.39
CA ARG A 26 8.64 1.16 -1.05
C ARG A 26 8.36 0.12 -2.13
N ALA A 27 9.40 -0.39 -2.80
CA ALA A 27 9.25 -1.38 -3.86
C ALA A 27 8.91 -2.78 -3.34
N HIS A 28 9.35 -3.11 -2.12
CA HIS A 28 9.09 -4.40 -1.47
C HIS A 28 8.49 -4.19 -0.08
N PRO A 29 7.21 -3.78 0.01
CA PRO A 29 6.56 -3.64 1.30
C PRO A 29 6.49 -4.99 2.02
N ASN A 30 6.78 -4.97 3.31
CA ASN A 30 6.65 -6.17 4.14
C ASN A 30 5.16 -6.53 4.32
N TYR A 31 4.88 -7.76 4.77
CA TYR A 31 3.51 -8.25 4.93
C TYR A 31 2.63 -7.36 5.83
N GLN A 32 3.19 -6.82 6.92
CA GLN A 32 2.48 -5.89 7.82
C GLN A 32 2.09 -4.59 7.11
N GLN A 33 2.97 -4.02 6.29
CA GLN A 33 2.66 -2.83 5.49
C GLN A 33 1.57 -3.11 4.45
N LYS A 34 1.52 -4.32 3.90
CA LYS A 34 0.44 -4.72 2.99
C LYS A 34 -0.89 -4.87 3.72
N LEU A 35 -0.90 -5.45 4.92
CA LEU A 35 -2.10 -5.53 5.77
C LEU A 35 -2.65 -4.14 6.10
N GLU A 36 -1.78 -3.24 6.57
CA GLU A 36 -2.18 -1.87 6.90
C GLU A 36 -2.74 -1.14 5.67
N ALA A 37 -2.09 -1.29 4.51
CA ALA A 37 -2.58 -0.72 3.25
C ALA A 37 -3.95 -1.29 2.84
N ASN A 38 -4.19 -2.59 3.03
CA ASN A 38 -5.48 -3.21 2.74
C ASN A 38 -6.57 -2.71 3.70
N ASP A 39 -6.25 -2.60 4.99
CA ASP A 39 -7.18 -2.08 6.01
C ASP A 39 -7.58 -0.63 5.70
N GLU A 40 -6.62 0.22 5.32
CA GLU A 40 -6.88 1.60 4.91
C GLU A 40 -7.71 1.66 3.62
N ALA A 41 -7.38 0.85 2.61
CA ALA A 41 -8.11 0.78 1.35
C ALA A 41 -9.57 0.36 1.57
N MET A 42 -9.80 -0.64 2.43
CA MET A 42 -11.14 -1.11 2.80
C MET A 42 -11.93 -0.03 3.55
N LYS A 43 -11.34 0.62 4.55
CA LYS A 43 -11.97 1.74 5.28
C LYS A 43 -12.39 2.87 4.34
N LEU A 44 -11.52 3.25 3.41
CA LEU A 44 -11.81 4.29 2.43
C LEU A 44 -12.93 3.86 1.48
N CYS A 45 -12.86 2.64 0.96
CA CYS A 45 -13.87 2.12 0.03
C CYS A 45 -15.26 2.05 0.66
N ILE A 46 -15.38 1.49 1.87
CA ILE A 46 -16.65 1.40 2.60
C ILE A 46 -17.20 2.79 2.91
N ARG A 47 -16.34 3.73 3.36
CA ARG A 47 -16.76 5.11 3.61
C ARG A 47 -17.33 5.76 2.34
N THR A 48 -16.67 5.61 1.21
CA THR A 48 -17.13 6.18 -0.07
C THR A 48 -18.42 5.52 -0.54
N ALA A 49 -18.55 4.19 -0.39
CA ALA A 49 -19.76 3.47 -0.76
C ALA A 49 -20.96 3.93 0.09
N ASN A 50 -20.77 4.07 1.41
CA ASN A 50 -21.78 4.59 2.33
C ASN A 50 -22.16 6.04 2.02
N TYR A 51 -21.17 6.90 1.74
CA TYR A 51 -21.44 8.28 1.34
C TYR A 51 -22.25 8.36 0.05
N LYS A 52 -21.89 7.55 -0.96
CA LYS A 52 -22.61 7.49 -2.23
C LYS A 52 -24.04 6.99 -2.04
N SER A 53 -24.24 5.94 -1.25
CA SER A 53 -25.57 5.41 -0.91
C SER A 53 -26.43 6.50 -0.26
N GLY A 54 -25.91 7.20 0.75
CA GLY A 54 -26.62 8.30 1.41
C GLY A 54 -26.92 9.50 0.50
N ALA A 55 -26.01 9.83 -0.43
CA ALA A 55 -26.18 10.97 -1.33
C ALA A 55 -27.12 10.68 -2.52
N THR A 56 -27.18 9.43 -2.98
CA THR A 56 -27.93 9.05 -4.20
C THR A 56 -29.21 8.27 -3.91
N GLY A 57 -29.42 7.81 -2.67
CA GLY A 57 -30.54 6.96 -2.29
C GLY A 57 -30.51 5.56 -2.91
N GLN A 58 -29.45 5.21 -3.65
CA GLN A 58 -29.26 3.85 -4.17
C GLN A 58 -28.64 2.98 -3.08
N VAL A 59 -29.47 2.07 -2.54
CA VAL A 59 -28.99 0.97 -1.72
C VAL A 59 -28.42 -0.09 -2.66
N GLY A 60 -27.09 -0.09 -2.79
CA GLY A 60 -26.36 -1.13 -3.51
C GLY A 60 -26.20 -2.40 -2.69
N GLU A 61 -25.41 -3.32 -3.23
CA GLU A 61 -24.91 -4.50 -2.51
C GLU A 61 -24.11 -4.08 -1.26
N ASP A 62 -23.95 -5.01 -0.31
CA ASP A 62 -23.22 -4.74 0.92
C ASP A 62 -21.82 -4.13 0.64
N PRO A 63 -21.53 -2.94 1.18
CA PRO A 63 -20.33 -2.18 0.82
C PRO A 63 -19.06 -2.91 1.23
N GLU A 64 -19.09 -3.70 2.30
CA GLU A 64 -17.97 -4.51 2.75
C GLU A 64 -17.66 -5.62 1.74
N THR A 65 -18.68 -6.37 1.33
CA THR A 65 -18.57 -7.43 0.32
C THR A 65 -18.07 -6.90 -1.03
N SER A 66 -18.63 -5.78 -1.50
CA SER A 66 -18.23 -5.17 -2.77
C SER A 66 -16.79 -4.65 -2.74
N CYS A 67 -16.40 -4.01 -1.63
CA CYS A 67 -15.02 -3.53 -1.46
C CYS A 67 -14.03 -4.68 -1.33
N ALA A 68 -14.37 -5.74 -0.59
CA ALA A 68 -13.55 -6.93 -0.45
C ALA A 68 -13.28 -7.60 -1.80
N ALA A 69 -14.32 -7.77 -2.62
CA ALA A 69 -14.20 -8.31 -3.97
C ALA A 69 -13.35 -7.40 -4.89
N LYS A 70 -13.54 -6.08 -4.80
CA LYS A 70 -12.80 -5.09 -5.60
C LYS A 70 -11.30 -5.09 -5.30
N HIS A 71 -10.94 -5.25 -4.03
CA HIS A 71 -9.56 -5.24 -3.58
C HIS A 71 -8.92 -6.64 -3.54
N GLY A 72 -9.72 -7.71 -3.74
CA GLY A 72 -9.23 -9.08 -3.67
C GLY A 72 -8.72 -9.43 -2.27
N VAL A 73 -9.47 -9.01 -1.25
CA VAL A 73 -9.13 -9.20 0.16
C VAL A 73 -10.23 -9.93 0.92
N TYR A 74 -9.87 -10.57 2.04
CA TYR A 74 -10.78 -11.24 2.96
C TYR A 74 -10.47 -10.81 4.40
N PHE A 75 -11.49 -10.82 5.26
CA PHE A 75 -11.32 -10.48 6.67
C PHE A 75 -10.96 -11.73 7.47
N ASP A 76 -9.83 -11.69 8.16
CA ASP A 76 -9.36 -12.74 9.05
C ASP A 76 -8.56 -12.12 10.20
N GLU A 77 -8.64 -12.69 11.40
CA GLU A 77 -7.90 -12.23 12.60
C GLU A 77 -7.98 -10.71 12.91
N GLY A 78 -9.03 -10.02 12.46
CA GLY A 78 -9.19 -8.58 12.69
C GLY A 78 -8.61 -7.67 11.60
N HIS A 79 -8.06 -8.23 10.51
CA HIS A 79 -7.41 -7.51 9.42
C HIS A 79 -7.89 -7.97 8.04
N TRP A 80 -7.65 -7.15 7.01
CA TRP A 80 -7.94 -7.46 5.61
C TRP A 80 -6.72 -8.05 4.89
N HIS A 81 -6.77 -9.35 4.67
CA HIS A 81 -5.72 -10.12 4.03
C HIS A 81 -5.94 -10.21 2.52
N SER A 82 -4.87 -10.14 1.71
CA SER A 82 -4.98 -10.37 0.26
C SER A 82 -4.92 -11.86 -0.05
N TYR A 83 -5.73 -12.33 -1.01
CA TYR A 83 -5.63 -13.71 -1.51
C TYR A 83 -4.30 -14.01 -2.22
N GLY A 84 -3.60 -12.99 -2.70
CA GLY A 84 -2.35 -13.13 -3.46
C GLY A 84 -1.07 -13.06 -2.62
N ASP A 85 -1.17 -12.70 -1.34
CA ASP A 85 0.00 -12.54 -0.47
C ASP A 85 0.25 -13.80 0.36
N SER A 86 1.50 -14.28 0.34
CA SER A 86 1.93 -15.36 1.22
C SER A 86 2.06 -14.87 2.66
N ARG A 87 1.20 -15.38 3.55
CA ARG A 87 1.28 -15.12 4.99
C ARG A 87 2.57 -15.73 5.56
N PRO A 88 3.41 -14.96 6.27
CA PRO A 88 4.48 -15.54 7.06
C PRO A 88 3.86 -16.35 8.20
N GLU A 89 4.15 -17.65 8.21
CA GLU A 89 3.74 -18.62 9.23
C GLU A 89 4.53 -18.48 10.54
#